data_AF-A0A1H6WGG2-F1
#
_entry.id   AF-A0A1H6WGG2-F1
#
_cell.length_a   1.000
_cell.length_b   1.000
_cell.length_c   1.000
_cell.angle_alpha   90.00
_cell.angle_beta   90.00
_cell.angle_gamma   90.00
#
_symmetry.space_group_name_H-M   'P 1'
#
loop_
_entity.id
_entity.type
_entity.pdbx_description
1 polymer ?
#
loop_
_entity_poly.entity_id
_entity_poly.type
_entity_poly.pdbx_seq_one_letter_code
_entity_poly.pdbx_strand_id
1 'polypeptide(L)'
;MLLSCKEATALIEKKAVFPLTFKEKCRLYVHVKMCVVCNLYRHQSQTIEKALSKWINFEGSPEERLPAEKKAQILEKIKED
;
A
#
# COMPACT_ATOMS: atom_id res chain seq x y z
N MET A 1 -12.45 23.47 0.22
CA MET A 1 -12.40 23.17 1.67
C MET A 1 -11.10 22.45 1.97
N LEU A 2 -10.36 22.95 2.95
CA LEU A 2 -9.13 22.37 3.45
C LEU A 2 -9.45 21.10 4.25
N LEU A 3 -8.62 20.06 4.08
CA LEU A 3 -8.74 18.82 4.84
C LEU A 3 -8.31 19.06 6.28
N SER A 4 -8.90 18.34 7.22
CA SER A 4 -8.28 18.09 8.53
C SER A 4 -7.06 17.19 8.38
N CYS A 5 -6.15 17.21 9.37
CA CYS A 5 -4.99 16.31 9.38
C CYS A 5 -5.42 14.83 9.31
N LYS A 6 -6.53 14.47 9.98
CA LYS A 6 -7.09 13.11 9.97
C LYS A 6 -7.53 12.67 8.58
N GLU A 7 -8.19 13.56 7.83
CA GLU A 7 -8.58 13.26 6.45
C GLU A 7 -7.37 13.22 5.52
N ALA A 8 -6.37 14.08 5.76
CA ALA A 8 -5.13 14.08 4.98
C ALA A 8 -4.35 12.77 5.16
N THR A 9 -4.19 12.28 6.40
CA THR A 9 -3.53 10.99 6.66
C THR A 9 -4.32 9.83 6.05
N ALA A 10 -5.65 9.85 6.13
CA ALA A 10 -6.48 8.82 5.48
C ALA A 10 -6.31 8.80 3.95
N LEU A 11 -6.21 9.97 3.31
CA LEU A 11 -5.94 10.04 1.86
C LEU A 11 -4.50 9.63 1.49
N ILE A 12 -3.53 9.84 2.38
CA ILE A 12 -2.15 9.36 2.19
C ILE A 12 -2.13 7.83 2.16
N GLU A 13 -2.76 7.18 3.14
CA GLU A 13 -2.84 5.71 3.18
C GLU A 13 -3.69 5.15 2.03
N LYS A 14 -4.84 5.78 1.74
CA LYS A 14 -5.67 5.38 0.59
C LYS A 14 -4.86 5.38 -0.70
N LYS A 15 -3.98 6.37 -0.91
CA LYS A 15 -3.15 6.46 -2.12
C LYS A 15 -2.17 5.27 -2.27
N ALA A 16 -1.77 4.63 -1.18
CA ALA A 16 -0.85 3.50 -1.20
C ALA A 16 -1.52 2.23 -1.76
N VAL A 17 -2.81 2.06 -1.48
CA VAL A 17 -3.59 0.86 -1.87
C VAL A 17 -4.47 1.11 -3.10
N PHE A 18 -5.00 2.32 -3.24
CA PHE A 18 -5.98 2.69 -4.26
C PHE A 18 -5.66 4.03 -4.92
N PRO A 19 -6.01 4.23 -6.20
CA PRO A 19 -5.88 5.53 -6.84
C PRO A 19 -6.81 6.55 -6.19
N LEU A 20 -6.27 7.74 -5.90
CA LEU A 20 -7.07 8.89 -5.51
C LEU A 20 -7.74 9.53 -6.73
N THR A 21 -8.96 10.04 -6.55
CA THR A 21 -9.61 10.93 -7.51
C THR A 21 -8.83 12.23 -7.67
N PHE A 22 -9.03 12.94 -8.79
CA PHE A 22 -8.36 14.22 -9.04
C PHE A 22 -8.61 15.25 -7.93
N LYS A 23 -9.85 15.35 -7.44
CA LYS A 23 -10.23 16.25 -6.34
C LYS A 23 -9.53 15.89 -5.03
N GLU A 24 -9.37 14.61 -4.72
CA GLU A 24 -8.60 14.15 -3.55
C GLU A 24 -7.12 14.48 -3.69
N LYS A 25 -6.52 14.24 -4.87
CA LYS A 25 -5.11 14.57 -5.15
C LYS A 25 -4.82 16.05 -4.93
N CYS A 26 -5.65 16.94 -5.49
CA CYS A 26 -5.45 18.39 -5.36
C CYS A 26 -5.59 18.85 -3.90
N ARG A 27 -6.64 18.40 -3.19
CA ARG A 27 -6.85 18.77 -1.78
C ARG A 27 -5.71 18.27 -0.88
N LEU A 28 -5.28 17.03 -1.09
CA LEU A 28 -4.17 16.44 -0.33
C LEU A 28 -2.86 17.18 -0.61
N TYR A 29 -2.60 17.54 -1.88
CA TYR A 29 -1.41 18.29 -2.27
C TYR A 29 -1.32 19.63 -1.53
N VAL A 30 -2.41 20.40 -1.51
CA VAL A 30 -2.46 21.69 -0.81
C VAL A 30 -2.23 21.51 0.69
N HIS A 31 -2.95 20.58 1.34
CA HIS A 31 -2.82 20.35 2.79
C HIS A 31 -1.40 19.94 3.19
N VAL A 32 -0.79 18.99 2.46
CA VAL A 32 0.56 18.51 2.77
C VAL A 32 1.62 19.60 2.55
N LYS A 33 1.41 20.53 1.61
CA LYS A 33 2.32 21.66 1.40
C LYS A 33 2.30 22.68 2.54
N MET A 34 1.16 22.83 3.24
CA MET A 34 1.03 23.79 4.35
C MET A 34 1.26 23.16 5.73
N CYS A 35 1.05 21.86 5.88
CA CYS A 35 1.15 21.17 7.16
C CYS A 35 2.44 20.34 7.22
N VAL A 36 3.43 20.84 7.97
CA VAL A 36 4.73 20.17 8.17
C VAL A 36 4.56 18.75 8.71
N VAL A 37 3.63 18.54 9.64
CA VAL A 37 3.36 17.23 10.25
C VAL A 37 2.84 16.24 9.22
N CYS A 38 1.86 16.63 8.40
CA CYS A 38 1.34 15.75 7.33
C CYS A 38 2.37 15.52 6.21
N ASN A 39 3.26 16.48 5.95
CA ASN A 39 4.39 16.27 5.05
C ASN A 39 5.35 15.21 5.59
N LEU A 40 5.73 15.32 6.86
CA LEU A 40 6.58 14.32 7.52
C LEU A 40 5.92 12.94 7.52
N TYR A 41 4.64 12.86 7.93
CA TYR A 41 3.87 11.62 7.91
C TYR A 41 3.84 10.98 6.52
N ARG A 42 3.63 11.77 5.45
CA ARG A 42 3.67 11.26 4.07
C ARG A 42 4.99 10.56 3.76
N HIS A 43 6.12 11.15 4.16
CA HIS A 43 7.44 10.56 3.93
C HIS A 43 7.64 9.28 4.77
N GLN A 44 7.18 9.25 6.02
CA GLN A 44 7.24 8.08 6.89
C GLN A 44 6.41 6.92 6.34
N SER A 45 5.13 7.17 6.03
CA SER A 45 4.22 6.20 5.43
C SER A 45 4.79 5.59 4.13
N GLN A 46 5.33 6.44 3.23
CA GLN A 46 6.01 5.97 2.01
C GLN A 46 7.26 5.12 2.28
N THR A 47 7.96 5.36 3.39
CA THR A 47 9.14 4.58 3.77
C THR A 47 8.72 3.19 4.26
N ILE A 48 7.69 3.13 5.10
CA ILE A 48 7.09 1.88 5.58
C ILE A 48 6.58 1.05 4.41
N GLU A 49 5.82 1.67 3.50
CA GLU A 49 5.27 0.98 2.32
C GLU A 49 6.38 0.36 1.45
N LYS A 50 7.48 1.09 1.23
CA LYS A 50 8.64 0.55 0.50
C LYS A 50 9.32 -0.60 1.24
N ALA A 51 9.43 -0.52 2.56
CA ALA A 51 10.01 -1.59 3.37
C ALA A 51 9.15 -2.85 3.32
N LEU A 52 7.83 -2.71 3.49
CA LEU A 52 6.86 -3.79 3.38
C LEU A 52 6.84 -4.39 1.98
N SER A 53 6.80 -3.57 0.94
CA SER A 53 6.88 -4.03 -0.45
C SER A 53 8.15 -4.87 -0.69
N LYS A 54 9.30 -4.44 -0.18
CA LYS A 54 10.54 -5.23 -0.29
C LYS A 54 10.49 -6.53 0.49
N TRP A 55 9.86 -6.54 1.66
CA TRP A 55 9.73 -7.73 2.49
C TRP A 55 8.75 -8.74 1.90
N ILE A 56 7.63 -8.31 1.34
CA ILE A 56 6.65 -9.18 0.68
C ILE A 56 7.21 -9.73 -0.65
N ASN A 57 7.91 -8.90 -1.42
CA ASN A 57 8.57 -9.34 -2.65
C ASN A 57 9.93 -10.00 -2.41
N PHE A 58 10.32 -10.20 -1.14
CA PHE A 58 11.44 -11.05 -0.83
C PHE A 58 11.04 -12.48 -1.19
N GLU A 59 11.49 -12.94 -2.35
CA GLU A 59 11.50 -14.37 -2.61
C GLU A 59 12.41 -14.97 -1.55
N GLY A 60 11.82 -15.66 -0.58
CA GLY A 60 12.57 -16.37 0.45
C GLY A 60 13.59 -17.33 -0.15
N SER A 61 14.28 -18.05 0.72
CA SER A 61 15.12 -19.18 0.29
C SER A 61 14.32 -20.13 -0.63
N PRO A 62 14.97 -20.83 -1.59
CA PRO A 62 14.29 -21.79 -2.46
C PRO A 62 13.46 -22.83 -1.69
N GLU A 63 13.81 -23.08 -0.43
CA GLU A 63 13.15 -23.99 0.53
C GLU A 63 11.80 -23.45 1.05
N GLU A 64 11.60 -22.13 1.06
CA GLU A 64 10.37 -21.47 1.51
C GLU A 64 9.33 -21.33 0.39
N ARG A 65 9.68 -21.70 -0.85
CA ARG A 65 8.74 -21.68 -1.98
C ARG A 65 7.73 -22.82 -1.83
N LEU A 66 6.46 -22.53 -2.13
CA LEU A 66 5.40 -23.53 -2.08
C LEU A 66 5.76 -24.73 -2.99
N PRO A 67 5.84 -25.96 -2.44
CA PRO A 67 6.22 -27.15 -3.20
C PRO A 67 5.30 -27.35 -4.42
N ALA A 68 5.87 -27.84 -5.52
CA ALA A 68 5.13 -28.07 -6.76
C ALA A 68 3.89 -28.97 -6.55
N GLU A 69 4.01 -29.97 -5.68
CA GLU A 69 2.94 -30.90 -5.33
C GLU A 69 1.75 -30.20 -4.65
N LYS A 70 2.02 -29.23 -3.76
CA LYS A 70 0.97 -28.43 -3.10
C LYS A 70 0.31 -27.46 -4.08
N LYS A 71 1.06 -26.92 -5.05
CA LYS A 71 0.47 -26.11 -6.13
C LYS A 71 -0.48 -26.93 -7.00
N ALA A 72 -0.12 -28.16 -7.33
CA ALA A 72 -0.97 -29.07 -8.13
C ALA A 72 -2.29 -29.40 -7.42
N GLN A 73 -2.24 -29.76 -6.13
CA GLN A 73 -3.45 -30.04 -5.33
C GLN A 73 -4.42 -28.85 -5.25
N ILE A 74 -3.90 -27.63 -5.15
CA ILE A 74 -4.74 -26.41 -5.12
C ILE A 74 -5.43 -26.21 -6.47
N LEU A 75 -4.73 -26.44 -7.58
CA LEU A 75 -5.29 -26.29 -8.93
C LEU A 75 -6.36 -27.34 -9.26
N GLU A 76 -6.24 -28.56 -8.73
CA GLU A 76 -7.27 -29.59 -8.88
C GLU A 76 -8.57 -29.19 -8.18
N LYS A 77 -8.49 -28.75 -6.91
CA LYS A 77 -9.67 -28.30 -6.17
C LYS A 77 -10.39 -27.11 -6.79
N ILE A 78 -9.67 -26.19 -7.44
CA ILE A 78 -10.27 -25.04 -8.13
C ILE A 78 -11.05 -25.47 -9.39
N LYS A 79 -10.73 -26.63 -9.98
CA LYS A 79 -11.43 -27.16 -11.17
C LYS A 79 -12.66 -28.01 -10.83
N GLU A 80 -12.82 -28.40 -9.57
CA GLU A 80 -13.96 -29.20 -9.09
C GLU A 80 -15.16 -28.32 -8.65
N ASP A 81 -14.98 -27.00 -8.54
CA ASP A 81 -16.03 -25.96 -8.36
C ASP A 81 -16.43 -25.35 -9.72
#